data_AF-A0A954JDU8-F1
#
_entry.id   AF-A0A954JDU8-F1
#
_cell.length_a   1.000
_cell.length_b   1.000
_cell.length_c   1.000
_cell.angle_alpha   90.00
_cell.angle_beta   90.00
_cell.angle_gamma   90.00
#
_symmetry.space_group_name_H-M   'P 1'
#
loop_
_entity.id
_entity.type
_entity.pdbx_description
1 polymer ?
#
loop_
_entity_poly.entity_id
_entity_poly.type
_entity_poly.pdbx_seq_one_letter_code
_entity_poly.pdbx_strand_id
1 'polypeptide(L)'
;MNWIVYHIVSGHSYFTGVALLVVAAVASVQPRPIFSRIAVFAYLLGCISIMVSSTAVPVWLAVAGVAVTFGWIVARFRVRLRRKACYGVLTVAIIAALFELPYHMTPRLNPATDRTVTVIGDSITAGLGGDDRSETWPAILAREKNLAMQDFSHMGDTAASALKRVRSHEPNSSIVIIEIGGNDILGSTTP
;
A
#
# COMPACT_ATOMS: atom_id res chain seq x y z
N MET A 1 -13.74 -11.07 9.24
CA MET A 1 -13.12 -10.43 8.06
C MET A 1 -12.35 -11.49 7.29
N ASN A 2 -12.45 -11.54 5.96
CA ASN A 2 -11.70 -12.51 5.15
C ASN A 2 -10.19 -12.24 5.30
N TRP A 3 -9.43 -13.22 5.79
CA TRP A 3 -8.01 -13.09 6.07
C TRP A 3 -7.18 -12.73 4.83
N ILE A 4 -7.61 -13.16 3.65
CA ILE A 4 -6.98 -12.84 2.36
C ILE A 4 -7.14 -11.36 2.05
N VAL A 5 -8.35 -10.83 2.25
CA VAL A 5 -8.65 -9.41 2.03
C VAL A 5 -7.81 -8.57 2.99
N TYR A 6 -7.75 -8.95 4.27
CA TYR A 6 -6.89 -8.26 5.23
C TYR A 6 -5.41 -8.30 4.81
N HIS A 7 -4.91 -9.45 4.36
CA HIS A 7 -3.51 -9.59 3.92
C HIS A 7 -3.15 -8.68 2.75
N ILE A 8 -4.09 -8.48 1.82
CA ILE A 8 -3.91 -7.58 0.67
C ILE A 8 -4.00 -6.12 1.11
N VAL A 9 -5.09 -5.74 1.79
CA VAL A 9 -5.40 -4.34 2.13
C VAL A 9 -4.44 -3.78 3.19
N SER A 10 -3.92 -4.62 4.08
CA SER A 10 -2.94 -4.20 5.10
C SER A 10 -1.53 -3.98 4.55
N GLY A 11 -1.26 -4.24 3.27
CA GLY A 11 0.08 -4.18 2.68
C GLY A 11 0.97 -5.38 3.02
N HIS A 12 0.54 -6.32 3.86
CA HIS A 12 1.35 -7.50 4.23
C HIS A 12 1.69 -8.40 3.03
N SER A 13 0.87 -8.38 1.99
CA SER A 13 1.16 -9.06 0.71
C SER A 13 2.48 -8.62 0.09
N TYR A 14 2.95 -7.39 0.35
CA TYR A 14 4.26 -6.92 -0.07
C TYR A 14 5.39 -7.77 0.51
N PHE A 15 5.40 -7.96 1.83
CA PHE A 15 6.42 -8.77 2.52
C PHE A 15 6.38 -10.23 2.09
N THR A 16 5.18 -10.80 1.89
CA THR A 16 5.02 -12.13 1.31
C THR A 16 5.67 -12.20 -0.06
N GLY A 17 5.43 -11.20 -0.91
CA GLY A 17 5.98 -11.17 -2.25
C GLY A 17 7.52 -11.02 -2.27
N VAL A 18 8.07 -10.16 -1.40
CA VAL A 18 9.52 -10.02 -1.21
C VAL A 18 10.14 -11.33 -0.71
N ALA A 19 9.52 -11.99 0.26
CA ALA A 19 9.98 -13.29 0.76
C ALA A 19 9.96 -14.37 -0.34
N LEU A 20 8.93 -14.40 -1.18
CA LEU A 20 8.83 -15.31 -2.31
C LEU A 20 9.89 -15.03 -3.38
N LEU A 21 10.25 -13.78 -3.65
CA LEU A 21 11.38 -13.43 -4.52
C LEU A 21 12.72 -13.90 -3.95
N VAL A 22 12.92 -13.80 -2.64
CA VAL A 22 14.10 -14.33 -1.94
C VAL A 22 14.16 -15.86 -2.10
N VAL A 23 13.06 -16.56 -1.86
CA VAL A 23 12.96 -18.02 -2.07
C VAL A 23 13.27 -18.37 -3.53
N ALA A 24 12.74 -17.61 -4.49
CA ALA A 24 12.99 -17.83 -5.90
C ALA A 24 14.48 -17.68 -6.26
N ALA A 25 15.13 -16.62 -5.76
CA ALA A 25 16.55 -16.39 -5.94
C ALA A 25 17.40 -17.53 -5.37
N VAL A 26 17.16 -17.93 -4.12
CA VAL A 26 17.92 -18.98 -3.45
C VAL A 26 17.70 -20.35 -4.11
N ALA A 27 16.46 -20.69 -4.45
CA ALA A 27 16.13 -21.94 -5.13
C ALA A 27 16.78 -22.04 -6.52
N SER A 28 16.92 -20.93 -7.25
CA SER A 28 17.55 -20.92 -8.58
C SER A 28 19.03 -21.31 -8.60
N VAL A 29 19.72 -21.20 -7.46
CA VAL A 29 21.14 -21.56 -7.32
C VAL A 29 21.31 -23.06 -7.04
N GLN A 30 20.24 -23.78 -6.69
CA GLN A 30 20.32 -25.20 -6.39
C GLN A 30 20.33 -26.04 -7.68
N PRO A 31 21.12 -27.12 -7.73
CA PRO A 31 21.25 -27.94 -8.95
C PRO A 31 20.05 -28.87 -9.21
N ARG A 32 19.19 -29.13 -8.22
CA ARG A 32 18.09 -30.10 -8.38
C ARG A 32 16.93 -29.52 -9.21
N PRO A 33 16.30 -30.33 -10.10
CA PRO A 33 15.23 -29.87 -10.97
C PRO A 33 13.97 -29.39 -10.22
N ILE A 34 13.71 -29.94 -9.03
CA ILE A 34 12.59 -29.51 -8.19
C ILE A 34 12.72 -28.04 -7.76
N PHE A 35 13.93 -27.58 -7.44
CA PHE A 35 14.17 -26.18 -7.06
C PHE A 35 14.00 -25.22 -8.23
N SER A 36 14.22 -25.69 -9.47
CA SER A 36 13.92 -24.90 -10.67
C SER A 36 12.42 -24.58 -10.76
N ARG A 37 11.56 -25.56 -10.46
CA ARG A 37 10.10 -25.38 -10.44
C ARG A 37 9.67 -24.48 -9.29
N ILE A 38 10.18 -24.74 -8.08
CA ILE A 38 9.94 -23.88 -6.90
C ILE A 38 10.31 -22.43 -7.20
N ALA A 39 11.46 -22.21 -7.84
CA ALA A 39 11.91 -20.86 -8.18
C ALA A 39 10.94 -20.12 -9.10
N VAL A 40 10.41 -20.79 -10.13
CA VAL A 40 9.44 -20.18 -11.06
C VAL A 40 8.12 -19.88 -10.37
N PHE A 41 7.58 -20.84 -9.61
CA PHE A 41 6.33 -20.64 -8.87
C PHE A 41 6.44 -19.52 -7.83
N ALA A 42 7.51 -19.53 -7.03
CA ALA A 42 7.77 -18.49 -6.03
C ALA A 42 7.96 -17.12 -6.69
N TYR A 43 8.66 -17.06 -7.82
CA TYR A 43 8.81 -15.81 -8.58
C TYR A 43 7.47 -15.23 -9.04
N LEU A 44 6.65 -16.05 -9.73
CA LEU A 44 5.36 -15.60 -10.26
C LEU A 44 4.42 -15.15 -9.14
N LEU A 45 4.29 -15.97 -8.09
CA LEU A 45 3.44 -15.64 -6.96
C LEU A 45 3.96 -14.39 -6.23
N GLY A 46 5.28 -14.26 -6.09
CA GLY A 46 5.90 -13.10 -5.45
C GLY A 46 5.66 -11.80 -6.22
N CYS A 47 5.77 -11.82 -7.56
CA CYS A 47 5.44 -10.66 -8.39
C CYS A 47 3.98 -10.26 -8.26
N ILE A 48 3.05 -11.22 -8.31
CA ILE A 48 1.61 -10.95 -8.12
C ILE A 48 1.37 -10.34 -6.74
N SER A 49 1.94 -10.90 -5.68
CA SER A 49 1.79 -10.37 -4.32
C SER A 49 2.30 -8.94 -4.17
N ILE A 50 3.46 -8.60 -4.78
CA ILE A 50 3.98 -7.23 -4.77
C ILE A 50 3.05 -6.28 -5.54
N MET A 51 2.60 -6.66 -6.75
CA MET A 51 1.73 -5.80 -7.56
C MET A 51 0.38 -5.53 -6.90
N VAL A 52 -0.17 -6.51 -6.19
CA VAL A 52 -1.46 -6.39 -5.50
C VAL A 52 -1.35 -5.69 -4.14
N SER A 53 -0.15 -5.52 -3.60
CA SER A 53 0.06 -4.91 -2.27
C SER A 53 -0.24 -3.42 -2.18
N SER A 54 -0.36 -2.73 -3.33
CA SER A 54 -0.56 -1.26 -3.40
C SER A 54 0.43 -0.44 -2.56
N THR A 55 1.59 -1.03 -2.22
CA THR A 55 2.61 -0.39 -1.40
C THR A 55 3.29 0.75 -2.16
N ALA A 56 3.34 1.93 -1.53
CA ALA A 56 3.96 3.12 -2.09
C ALA A 56 5.50 3.05 -2.00
N VAL A 57 6.11 2.15 -2.76
CA VAL A 57 7.57 2.02 -2.84
C VAL A 57 8.15 3.18 -3.66
N PRO A 58 9.26 3.82 -3.24
CA PRO A 58 9.92 4.83 -4.05
C PRO A 58 10.26 4.32 -5.46
N VAL A 59 10.01 5.14 -6.48
CA VAL A 59 10.19 4.75 -7.90
C VAL A 59 11.59 4.22 -8.17
N TRP A 60 12.63 4.82 -7.58
CA TRP A 60 14.01 4.36 -7.75
C TRP A 60 14.23 2.92 -7.23
N LEU A 61 13.57 2.56 -6.13
CA LEU A 61 13.67 1.24 -5.52
C LEU A 61 12.88 0.21 -6.33
N ALA A 62 11.72 0.60 -6.86
CA ALA A 62 10.97 -0.21 -7.82
C ALA A 62 11.79 -0.48 -9.10
N VAL A 63 12.41 0.55 -9.69
CA VAL A 63 13.28 0.41 -10.88
C VAL A 63 14.49 -0.47 -10.58
N ALA A 64 15.15 -0.28 -9.43
CA ALA A 64 16.27 -1.13 -9.01
C ALA A 64 15.83 -2.59 -8.84
N GLY A 65 14.67 -2.83 -8.22
CA GLY A 65 14.08 -4.16 -8.08
C GLY A 65 13.85 -4.85 -9.41
N VAL A 66 13.23 -4.15 -10.37
CA VAL A 66 12.99 -4.68 -11.73
C VAL A 66 14.31 -4.96 -12.44
N ALA A 67 15.27 -4.02 -12.42
CA ALA A 67 16.55 -4.17 -13.10
C ALA A 67 17.37 -5.35 -12.56
N VAL A 68 17.46 -5.49 -11.24
CA VAL A 68 18.18 -6.59 -10.58
C VAL A 68 17.50 -7.93 -10.82
N THR A 69 16.17 -7.96 -10.78
CA THR A 69 15.39 -9.17 -11.09
C THR A 69 15.60 -9.62 -12.53
N PHE A 70 15.54 -8.69 -13.48
CA PHE A 70 15.79 -8.97 -14.89
C PHE A 70 17.23 -9.46 -15.13
N GLY A 71 18.20 -8.78 -14.52
CA GLY A 71 19.61 -9.19 -14.54
C GLY A 71 19.82 -10.60 -13.96
N TRP A 72 19.07 -10.97 -12.91
CA TRP A 72 19.09 -12.31 -12.34
C TRP A 72 18.49 -13.38 -13.25
N ILE A 73 17.37 -13.09 -13.93
CA ILE A 73 16.78 -13.99 -14.93
C ILE A 73 17.78 -14.26 -16.06
N VAL A 74 18.43 -13.22 -16.60
CA VAL A 74 19.45 -13.35 -17.65
C VAL A 74 20.69 -14.09 -17.13
N ALA A 75 21.13 -13.81 -15.90
CA ALA A 75 22.28 -14.46 -15.28
C ALA A 75 22.06 -15.96 -15.01
N ARG A 76 20.81 -16.44 -15.00
CA ARG A 76 20.50 -17.87 -14.84
C ARG A 76 21.12 -18.73 -15.95
N PHE A 77 21.33 -18.16 -17.14
CA PHE A 77 21.98 -18.83 -18.27
C PHE A 77 23.52 -18.84 -18.17
N ARG A 78 24.12 -18.08 -17.25
CA ARG A 78 25.57 -17.99 -17.07
C ARG A 78 25.98 -18.40 -15.65
N VAL A 79 26.51 -19.62 -15.51
CA VAL A 79 26.84 -20.26 -14.23
C VAL A 79 27.66 -19.37 -13.27
N ARG A 80 28.63 -18.61 -13.78
CA ARG A 80 29.48 -17.71 -12.97
C ARG A 80 28.73 -16.49 -12.41
N LEU A 81 27.71 -15.99 -13.10
CA LEU A 81 26.96 -14.80 -12.70
C LEU A 81 25.76 -15.14 -11.81
N ARG A 82 25.28 -16.39 -11.84
CA ARG A 82 24.10 -16.85 -11.10
C ARG A 82 24.15 -16.53 -9.59
N ARG A 83 25.29 -16.80 -8.93
CA ARG A 83 25.45 -16.52 -7.49
C ARG A 83 25.51 -15.01 -7.20
N LYS A 84 26.24 -14.25 -8.01
CA LYS A 84 26.34 -12.79 -7.86
C LYS A 84 24.98 -12.11 -8.03
N ALA A 85 24.21 -12.55 -9.02
CA ALA A 85 22.87 -12.01 -9.25
C ALA A 85 21.89 -12.37 -8.11
N CYS A 86 22.00 -13.56 -7.53
CA CYS A 86 21.25 -13.93 -6.33
C CYS A 86 21.53 -12.98 -5.16
N TYR A 87 22.79 -12.63 -4.90
CA TYR A 87 23.13 -11.64 -3.87
C TYR A 87 22.56 -10.26 -4.18
N GLY A 88 22.52 -9.87 -5.46
CA GLY A 88 21.84 -8.65 -5.90
C GLY A 88 20.35 -8.63 -5.50
N VAL A 89 19.62 -9.69 -5.85
CA VAL A 89 18.19 -9.81 -5.52
C VAL A 89 17.97 -9.77 -4.01
N LEU A 90 18.77 -10.52 -3.24
CA LEU A 90 18.71 -10.52 -1.77
C LEU A 90 18.93 -9.11 -1.20
N THR A 91 19.92 -8.38 -1.72
CA THR A 91 20.25 -7.03 -1.24
C THR A 91 19.09 -6.08 -1.49
N VAL A 92 18.54 -6.05 -2.70
CA VAL A 92 17.41 -5.18 -3.02
C VAL A 92 16.16 -5.57 -2.24
N ALA A 93 15.88 -6.87 -2.09
CA ALA A 93 14.77 -7.39 -1.30
C ALA A 93 14.85 -6.95 0.18
N ILE A 94 16.04 -7.00 0.79
CA ILE A 94 16.24 -6.54 2.17
C ILE A 94 16.03 -5.03 2.28
N ILE A 95 16.61 -4.24 1.37
CA ILE A 95 16.44 -2.78 1.35
C ILE A 95 14.96 -2.42 1.20
N ALA A 96 14.26 -3.08 0.29
CA ALA A 96 12.84 -2.93 0.05
C ALA A 96 12.00 -3.23 1.30
N ALA A 97 12.25 -4.36 1.97
CA ALA A 97 11.56 -4.72 3.21
C ALA A 97 11.85 -3.73 4.35
N LEU A 98 13.11 -3.29 4.50
CA LEU A 98 13.49 -2.33 5.53
C LEU A 98 12.89 -0.94 5.30
N PHE A 99 12.66 -0.56 4.04
CA PHE A 99 12.02 0.70 3.71
C PHE A 99 10.53 0.71 4.07
N GLU A 100 9.85 -0.43 3.89
CA GLU A 100 8.42 -0.54 4.17
C GLU A 100 8.10 -0.79 5.65
N LEU A 101 9.02 -1.46 6.37
CA LEU A 101 8.83 -1.87 7.76
C LEU A 101 8.32 -0.76 8.71
N PRO A 102 8.82 0.49 8.66
CA PRO A 102 8.37 1.54 9.56
C PRO A 102 6.89 1.90 9.41
N TYR A 103 6.32 1.79 8.20
CA TYR A 103 4.93 2.12 7.91
C TYR A 103 3.93 1.08 8.45
N HIS A 104 4.41 -0.11 8.77
CA HIS A 104 3.63 -1.17 9.42
C HIS A 104 3.73 -1.14 10.94
N MET A 105 4.57 -0.28 11.51
CA MET A 105 4.61 -0.07 12.95
C MET A 105 3.55 0.98 13.32
N THR A 106 2.58 0.59 14.15
CA THR A 106 1.49 1.49 14.55
C THR A 106 2.06 2.74 15.24
N PRO A 107 1.86 3.95 14.69
CA PRO A 107 2.35 5.16 15.32
C PRO A 107 1.64 5.37 16.64
N ARG A 108 2.36 5.88 17.64
CA ARG A 108 1.74 6.29 18.91
C ARG A 108 1.11 7.66 18.69
N LEU A 109 -0.22 7.71 18.80
CA LEU A 109 -0.95 8.97 18.82
C LEU A 109 -0.93 9.53 20.24
N ASN A 110 -0.59 10.81 20.38
CA ASN A 110 -0.77 11.51 21.63
C ASN A 110 -2.26 11.83 21.83
N PRO A 111 -2.79 11.78 23.07
CA PRO A 111 -4.16 12.20 23.33
C PRO A 111 -4.38 13.65 22.87
N ALA A 112 -5.43 13.89 22.10
CA ALA A 112 -5.84 15.24 21.74
C ALA A 112 -6.49 15.94 22.95
N THR A 113 -6.18 17.22 23.12
CA THR A 113 -6.74 18.05 24.18
C THR A 113 -8.12 18.59 23.85
N ASP A 114 -8.46 18.65 22.56
CA ASP A 114 -9.70 19.17 22.02
C ASP A 114 -10.57 18.04 21.43
N ARG A 115 -11.89 18.23 21.48
CA ARG A 115 -12.87 17.28 20.92
C ARG A 115 -13.23 17.64 19.48
N THR A 116 -12.26 18.12 18.71
CA THR A 116 -12.45 18.46 17.30
C THR A 116 -11.72 17.46 16.42
N VAL A 117 -12.38 17.05 15.33
CA VAL A 117 -11.82 16.10 14.36
C VAL A 117 -12.11 16.60 12.97
N THR A 118 -11.08 16.66 12.13
CA THR A 118 -11.23 16.94 10.71
C THR A 118 -11.30 15.63 9.96
N VAL A 119 -12.22 15.51 9.01
CA VAL A 119 -12.31 14.37 8.10
C VAL A 119 -12.05 14.85 6.69
N ILE A 120 -11.16 14.18 5.98
CA ILE A 120 -10.89 14.40 4.56
C ILE A 120 -11.19 13.07 3.87
N GLY A 121 -12.12 13.06 2.91
CA GLY A 121 -12.36 11.85 2.15
C GLY A 121 -13.15 12.01 0.87
N ASP A 122 -13.51 10.89 0.26
CA ASP A 122 -14.21 10.89 -1.02
C ASP A 122 -15.73 10.69 -0.89
N SER A 123 -16.34 10.07 -1.90
CA SER A 123 -17.77 9.76 -1.95
C SER A 123 -18.23 8.83 -0.83
N ILE A 124 -17.38 7.92 -0.33
CA ILE A 124 -17.75 7.03 0.78
C ILE A 124 -18.00 7.86 2.04
N THR A 125 -17.11 8.82 2.32
CA THR A 125 -17.22 9.68 3.49
C THR A 125 -18.26 10.78 3.30
N ALA A 126 -18.37 11.36 2.10
CA ALA A 126 -19.41 12.33 1.76
C ALA A 126 -20.84 11.72 1.72
N GLY A 127 -20.95 10.39 1.72
CA GLY A 127 -22.21 9.64 1.68
C GLY A 127 -22.61 9.24 0.25
N LEU A 128 -22.56 7.95 -0.07
CA LEU A 128 -22.89 7.43 -1.40
C LEU A 128 -24.42 7.40 -1.66
N GLY A 129 -24.88 8.13 -2.67
CA GLY A 129 -26.00 7.73 -3.55
C GLY A 129 -27.39 7.45 -2.94
N GLY A 130 -27.79 8.13 -1.88
CA GLY A 130 -29.17 8.05 -1.36
C GLY A 130 -29.77 9.45 -1.15
N ASP A 131 -31.02 9.64 -1.58
CA ASP A 131 -31.85 10.83 -1.32
C ASP A 131 -31.53 11.44 0.06
N ASP A 132 -30.90 12.62 0.15
CA ASP A 132 -30.71 13.58 1.28
C ASP A 132 -30.87 13.13 2.77
N ARG A 133 -30.85 11.82 3.06
CA ARG A 133 -31.36 11.19 4.30
C ARG A 133 -30.44 10.08 4.82
N SER A 134 -29.45 9.63 4.04
CA SER A 134 -28.44 8.72 4.57
C SER A 134 -27.47 9.49 5.46
N GLU A 135 -27.53 9.22 6.75
CA GLU A 135 -26.60 9.80 7.72
C GLU A 135 -25.17 9.34 7.43
N THR A 136 -24.24 10.28 7.27
CA THR A 136 -22.84 9.96 6.98
C THR A 136 -22.14 9.40 8.22
N TRP A 137 -21.15 8.53 8.03
CA TRP A 137 -20.40 7.97 9.16
C TRP A 137 -19.70 9.06 10.03
N PRO A 138 -19.20 10.19 9.47
CA PRO A 138 -18.69 11.30 10.28
C PRO A 138 -19.77 11.90 11.19
N ALA A 139 -21.01 12.04 10.70
CA ALA A 139 -22.13 12.57 11.49
C ALA A 139 -22.51 11.61 12.62
N ILE A 140 -22.56 10.30 12.35
CA ILE A 140 -22.79 9.27 13.38
C ILE A 140 -21.69 9.36 14.46
N LEU A 141 -20.43 9.43 14.06
CA LEU A 141 -19.30 9.53 14.96
C LEU A 141 -19.34 10.81 15.81
N ALA A 142 -19.68 11.95 15.20
CA ALA A 142 -19.85 13.24 15.87
C ALA A 142 -20.86 13.13 17.01
N ARG A 143 -22.03 12.56 16.72
CA ARG A 143 -23.13 12.40 17.67
C ARG A 143 -22.77 11.43 18.79
N GLU A 144 -22.27 10.24 18.46
CA GLU A 144 -21.99 9.20 19.46
C GLU A 144 -20.85 9.56 20.41
N LYS A 145 -19.86 10.31 19.91
CA LYS A 145 -18.67 10.69 20.69
C LYS A 145 -18.69 12.14 21.16
N ASN A 146 -19.76 12.88 20.87
CA ASN A 146 -19.88 14.31 21.15
C ASN A 146 -18.62 15.08 20.69
N LEU A 147 -18.32 14.96 19.39
CA LEU A 147 -17.18 15.58 18.73
C LEU A 147 -17.66 16.69 17.80
N ALA A 148 -16.90 17.77 17.72
CA ALA A 148 -17.05 18.77 16.67
C ALA A 148 -16.32 18.27 15.42
N MET A 149 -17.04 18.08 14.32
CA MET A 149 -16.47 17.58 13.06
C MET A 149 -16.29 18.72 12.06
N GLN A 150 -15.12 18.78 11.45
CA GLN A 150 -14.86 19.56 10.24
C GLN A 150 -14.78 18.58 9.06
N ASP A 151 -15.81 18.56 8.22
CA ASP A 151 -15.88 17.62 7.10
C ASP A 151 -15.44 18.31 5.80
N PHE A 152 -14.34 17.81 5.22
CA PHE A 152 -13.80 18.22 3.92
C PHE A 152 -14.05 17.18 2.83
N SER A 153 -14.90 16.19 3.07
CA SER A 153 -15.16 15.14 2.11
C SER A 153 -15.97 15.61 0.93
N HIS A 154 -15.63 15.09 -0.25
CA HIS A 154 -16.30 15.47 -1.48
C HIS A 154 -16.36 14.27 -2.43
N MET A 155 -17.53 14.07 -3.06
CA MET A 155 -17.70 13.00 -4.02
C MET A 155 -16.70 13.10 -5.17
N GLY A 156 -16.14 11.95 -5.56
CA GLY A 156 -15.17 11.89 -6.65
C GLY A 156 -13.80 12.47 -6.33
N ASP A 157 -13.52 12.89 -5.08
CA ASP A 157 -12.20 13.43 -4.74
C ASP A 157 -11.11 12.35 -4.90
N THR A 158 -9.99 12.79 -5.47
CA THR A 158 -8.72 12.07 -5.55
C THR A 158 -7.78 12.64 -4.49
N ALA A 159 -6.67 11.96 -4.18
CA ALA A 159 -5.65 12.48 -3.28
C ALA A 159 -5.14 13.87 -3.72
N ALA A 160 -5.03 14.10 -5.03
CA ALA A 160 -4.62 15.38 -5.60
C ALA A 160 -5.67 16.50 -5.42
N SER A 161 -6.95 16.23 -5.64
CA SER A 161 -8.02 17.24 -5.48
C SER A 161 -8.27 17.55 -4.00
N ALA A 162 -8.28 16.54 -3.14
CA ALA A 162 -8.37 16.70 -1.69
C ALA A 162 -7.23 17.58 -1.14
N LEU A 163 -5.98 17.33 -1.57
CA LEU A 163 -4.83 18.14 -1.17
C LEU A 163 -4.99 19.61 -1.57
N LYS A 164 -5.53 19.89 -2.76
CA LYS A 164 -5.80 21.26 -3.22
C LYS A 164 -6.83 21.97 -2.35
N ARG A 165 -7.86 21.24 -1.88
CA ARG A 165 -8.92 21.75 -1.00
C ARG A 165 -8.40 22.05 0.41
N VAL A 166 -7.63 21.14 0.98
CA VAL A 166 -7.00 21.31 2.30
C VAL A 166 -6.03 22.49 2.31
N ARG A 167 -5.33 22.74 1.19
CA ARG A 167 -4.46 23.93 1.05
C ARG A 167 -5.23 25.24 0.98
N SER A 168 -6.50 25.23 0.58
CA SER A 168 -7.33 26.45 0.58
C SER A 168 -8.08 26.64 1.89
N HIS A 169 -8.33 25.56 2.63
CA HIS A 169 -9.00 25.57 3.93
C HIS A 169 -8.23 24.66 4.90
N GLU A 170 -7.39 25.27 5.73
CA GLU A 170 -6.56 24.52 6.66
C GLU A 170 -7.41 23.81 7.73
N PRO A 171 -7.09 22.55 8.07
CA PRO A 171 -7.71 21.84 9.19
C PRO A 171 -7.44 22.56 10.51
N ASN A 172 -8.46 22.72 11.34
CA ASN A 172 -8.35 23.39 12.65
C ASN A 172 -8.43 22.40 13.83
N SER A 173 -8.06 21.14 13.63
CA SER A 173 -8.19 20.08 14.64
C SER A 173 -6.89 19.35 14.90
N SER A 174 -6.71 18.86 16.13
CA SER A 174 -5.53 18.05 16.49
C SER A 174 -5.56 16.63 15.90
N ILE A 175 -6.74 16.14 15.52
CA ILE A 175 -6.94 14.83 14.89
C ILE A 175 -7.51 15.04 13.50
N VAL A 176 -6.89 14.40 12.51
CA VAL A 176 -7.36 14.37 11.12
C VAL A 176 -7.53 12.92 10.69
N ILE A 177 -8.69 12.58 10.17
CA ILE A 177 -9.00 11.28 9.56
C ILE A 177 -8.96 11.46 8.05
N ILE A 178 -8.19 10.62 7.36
CA ILE A 178 -8.04 10.67 5.91
C ILE A 178 -8.54 9.35 5.32
N GLU A 179 -9.51 9.45 4.43
CA GLU A 179 -10.12 8.34 3.69
C GLU A 179 -10.17 8.72 2.21
N ILE A 180 -9.06 8.53 1.50
CA ILE A 180 -8.92 8.97 0.11
C ILE A 180 -8.13 7.94 -0.68
N GLY A 181 -8.37 7.87 -2.00
CA GLY A 181 -7.60 7.02 -2.91
C GLY A 181 -8.46 6.07 -3.75
N GLY A 182 -9.74 5.88 -3.42
CA GLY A 182 -10.64 5.05 -4.23
C GLY A 182 -10.73 5.55 -5.67
N ASN A 183 -10.95 6.85 -5.84
CA ASN A 183 -11.04 7.49 -7.16
C ASN A 183 -9.69 7.60 -7.91
N ASP A 184 -8.55 7.56 -7.20
CA ASP A 184 -7.22 7.51 -7.83
C ASP A 184 -7.01 6.18 -8.58
N ILE A 185 -7.64 5.10 -8.13
CA ILE A 185 -7.57 3.77 -8.74
C ILE A 185 -8.71 3.56 -9.74
N LEU A 186 -9.93 3.92 -9.37
CA LEU A 186 -11.15 3.65 -10.15
C LEU A 186 -11.40 4.70 -11.26
N GLY A 187 -10.70 5.84 -11.21
CA GLY A 187 -11.01 7.02 -12.00
C GLY A 187 -12.12 7.86 -11.35
N SER A 188 -12.19 9.15 -11.69
CA SER A 188 -13.25 10.02 -11.19
C SER A 188 -14.61 9.50 -11.64
N THR A 189 -15.48 9.12 -10.70
CA THR A 189 -16.90 9.01 -11.00
C THR A 189 -17.40 10.38 -11.38
N THR A 190 -17.71 10.59 -12.67
CA THR A 190 -18.38 11.81 -13.14
C THR A 190 -19.68 11.97 -12.33
N PRO A 191 -20.01 13.18 -11.86
CA PRO A 191 -21.31 13.43 -11.24
C PRO A 191 -22.47 13.19 -12.21
#